data_AF-A0A937X371-F1
#
_entry.id   AF-A0A937X371-F1
#
_cell.length_a   1.000
_cell.length_b   1.000
_cell.length_c   1.000
_cell.angle_alpha   90.00
_cell.angle_beta   90.00
_cell.angle_gamma   90.00
#
_symmetry.space_group_name_H-M   'P 1'
#
loop_
_entity.id
_entity.type
_entity.pdbx_description
1 polymer ?
#
loop_
_entity_poly.entity_id
_entity_poly.type
_entity_poly.pdbx_seq_one_letter_code
_entity_poly.pdbx_strand_id
1 'polypeptide(L)'
;MRLSKPHLEHFNREGYVVVERVLSDLDFVPLIREYETFIDIHAKGLHDRGALSDLYATEPFERRLARITEETTDIYATMDIMMFRGEALFAFLKHPKLMTLIEGILGPEIICSPIQHLR
;
A
#
# COMPACT_ATOMS: atom_id res chain seq x y z
N MET A 1 -19.63 -3.49 -5.46
CA MET A 1 -19.74 -2.63 -6.67
C MET A 1 -19.09 -3.38 -7.82
N ARG A 2 -19.65 -3.34 -9.03
CA ARG A 2 -19.07 -3.97 -10.23
C ARG A 2 -18.79 -2.89 -11.27
N LEU A 3 -17.90 -3.20 -12.22
CA LEU A 3 -17.66 -2.31 -13.35
C LEU A 3 -18.92 -2.21 -14.22
N SER A 4 -19.23 -0.99 -14.65
CA SER A 4 -20.32 -0.71 -15.58
C SER A 4 -19.85 -0.94 -17.01
N LYS A 5 -20.79 -1.02 -17.96
CA LYS A 5 -20.44 -1.09 -19.39
C LYS A 5 -19.58 0.11 -19.84
N PRO A 6 -19.90 1.37 -19.46
CA PRO A 6 -19.02 2.50 -19.74
C PRO A 6 -17.60 2.38 -19.15
N HIS A 7 -17.46 1.80 -17.95
CA HIS A 7 -16.14 1.55 -17.37
C HIS A 7 -15.31 0.58 -18.23
N LEU A 8 -15.93 -0.51 -18.69
CA LEU A 8 -15.26 -1.51 -19.54
C LEU A 8 -14.94 -0.94 -20.94
N GLU A 9 -15.85 -0.16 -21.52
CA GLU A 9 -15.62 0.52 -22.81
C GLU A 9 -14.48 1.54 -22.72
N HIS A 10 -14.35 2.26 -21.61
CA HIS A 10 -13.23 3.16 -21.36
C HIS A 10 -11.93 2.38 -21.16
N PHE A 11 -11.92 1.32 -20.35
CA PHE A 11 -10.76 0.45 -20.17
C PHE A 11 -10.23 -0.12 -21.49
N ASN A 12 -11.13 -0.64 -22.34
CA ASN A 12 -10.73 -1.22 -23.64
C ASN A 12 -10.16 -0.19 -24.61
N ARG A 13 -10.51 1.09 -24.46
CA ARG A 13 -10.03 2.17 -25.34
C ARG A 13 -8.74 2.81 -24.82
N GLU A 14 -8.65 3.05 -23.51
CA GLU A 14 -7.58 3.83 -22.90
C GLU A 14 -6.53 2.98 -22.18
N GLY A 15 -6.81 1.70 -21.92
CA GLY A 15 -5.96 0.80 -21.15
C GLY A 15 -6.03 0.99 -19.63
N TYR A 16 -6.91 1.87 -19.13
CA TYR A 16 -7.15 2.09 -17.71
C TYR A 16 -8.60 2.48 -17.44
N VAL A 17 -9.04 2.43 -16.18
CA VAL A 17 -10.34 2.96 -15.76
C VAL A 17 -10.26 3.50 -14.34
N VAL A 18 -10.91 4.64 -14.10
CA VAL A 18 -11.04 5.24 -12.76
C VAL A 18 -12.41 4.90 -12.21
N VAL A 19 -12.44 4.30 -11.02
CA VAL A 19 -13.67 4.00 -10.28
C VAL A 19 -13.58 4.68 -8.93
N GLU A 20 -14.37 5.72 -8.73
CA GLU A 20 -14.37 6.48 -7.48
C GLU A 20 -15.04 5.70 -6.35
N ARG A 21 -14.63 6.01 -5.11
CA ARG A 21 -15.32 5.61 -3.87
C ARG A 21 -15.50 4.09 -3.72
N VAL A 22 -14.55 3.32 -4.25
CA VAL A 22 -14.49 1.86 -4.07
C VAL A 22 -14.08 1.50 -2.65
N LEU A 23 -13.06 2.19 -2.14
CA LEU A 23 -12.55 2.06 -0.78
C LEU A 23 -12.88 3.34 -0.02
N SER A 24 -13.01 3.19 1.29
CA SER A 24 -13.16 4.23 2.29
C SER A 24 -11.94 4.23 3.20
N ASP A 25 -11.73 5.29 3.97
CA ASP A 25 -10.60 5.39 4.91
C ASP A 25 -10.54 4.22 5.89
N LEU A 26 -11.71 3.68 6.28
CA LEU A 26 -11.82 2.52 7.16
C LEU A 26 -11.22 1.23 6.55
N ASP A 27 -11.26 1.08 5.23
CA ASP A 27 -10.68 -0.07 4.54
C ASP A 27 -9.14 -0.07 4.62
N PHE A 28 -8.52 1.09 4.88
CA PHE A 28 -7.07 1.24 4.99
C PHE A 28 -6.54 1.11 6.42
N VAL A 29 -7.40 1.24 7.45
CA VAL A 29 -6.97 1.25 8.87
C VAL A 29 -6.09 0.04 9.24
N PRO A 30 -6.41 -1.22 8.87
CA PRO A 30 -5.54 -2.35 9.18
C PRO A 30 -4.16 -2.24 8.53
N LEU A 31 -4.13 -1.79 7.26
CA LEU A 31 -2.90 -1.62 6.49
C LEU A 31 -2.01 -0.52 7.09
N ILE A 32 -2.62 0.62 7.44
CA ILE A 32 -1.92 1.75 8.07
C ILE A 32 -1.26 1.31 9.37
N ARG A 33 -1.99 0.63 10.27
CA ARG A 33 -1.44 0.16 11.56
C ARG A 33 -0.28 -0.82 11.40
N GLU A 34 -0.37 -1.70 10.40
CA GLU A 34 0.71 -2.64 10.09
C GLU A 34 1.97 -1.90 9.62
N TYR A 35 1.82 -0.92 8.74
CA TYR A 35 2.94 -0.07 8.31
C TYR A 35 3.46 0.87 9.40
N GLU A 36 2.61 1.41 10.28
CA GLU A 36 3.04 2.19 11.44
C GLU A 36 3.95 1.38 12.36
N THR A 37 3.57 0.12 12.62
CA THR A 37 4.38 -0.82 13.41
C THR A 37 5.71 -1.12 12.72
N PHE A 38 5.67 -1.37 11.42
CA PHE A 38 6.87 -1.60 10.62
C PHE A 38 7.83 -0.40 10.68
N ILE A 39 7.31 0.81 10.43
CA ILE A 39 8.07 2.06 10.43
C ILE A 39 8.67 2.29 11.81
N ASP A 40 7.92 2.05 12.89
CA ASP A 40 8.41 2.24 14.25
C ASP A 40 9.61 1.35 14.59
N ILE A 41 9.55 0.07 14.21
CA ILE A 41 10.66 -0.87 14.42
C ILE A 41 11.90 -0.42 13.65
N HIS A 42 11.74 -0.03 12.38
CA HIS A 42 12.86 0.37 11.53
C HIS A 42 13.46 1.72 11.94
N ALA A 43 12.62 2.69 12.30
CA ALA A 43 13.07 3.99 12.79
C ALA A 43 13.92 3.83 14.06
N LYS A 44 13.50 2.98 15.01
CA LYS A 44 14.30 2.65 16.20
C LYS A 44 15.65 2.05 15.82
N GLY A 45 15.67 1.06 14.93
CA GLY A 45 16.92 0.45 14.47
C GLY A 45 17.85 1.40 13.70
N LEU A 46 17.30 2.40 13.01
CA LEU A 46 18.11 3.45 12.36
C LEU A 46 18.66 4.46 13.37
N HIS A 47 17.83 4.90 14.31
CA HIS A 47 18.22 5.81 15.37
C HIS A 47 19.28 5.21 16.30
N ASP A 48 19.12 3.95 16.71
CA ASP A 48 20.09 3.25 17.58
C ASP A 48 21.49 3.13 16.95
N ARG A 49 21.57 3.19 15.60
CA ARG A 49 22.82 3.15 14.84
C ARG A 49 23.31 4.54 14.42
N GLY A 50 22.64 5.61 14.86
CA GLY A 50 23.00 6.99 14.56
C GLY A 50 22.65 7.46 13.13
N ALA A 51 21.81 6.71 12.41
CA ALA A 51 21.37 7.06 11.06
C ALA A 51 20.15 7.99 11.02
N LEU A 52 19.49 8.21 12.17
CA LEU A 52 18.40 9.17 12.34
C LEU A 52 18.67 10.05 13.56
N SER A 53 18.37 11.35 13.45
CA SER A 53 18.44 12.30 14.55
C SER A 53 17.23 12.27 15.48
N ASP A 54 16.06 11.81 14.98
CA ASP A 54 14.83 11.62 15.75
C ASP A 54 14.02 10.43 15.17
N LEU A 55 13.13 9.85 15.97
CA LEU A 55 12.20 8.80 15.57
C LEU A 55 10.96 9.32 14.85
N TYR A 56 10.71 10.64 14.91
CA TYR A 56 9.52 11.31 14.37
C TYR A 56 8.20 10.69 14.86
N ALA A 57 8.17 10.19 16.10
CA ALA A 57 7.07 9.38 16.62
C ALA A 57 5.73 10.14 16.77
N THR A 58 5.76 11.48 16.77
CA THR A 58 4.57 12.34 16.85
C THR A 58 4.05 12.77 15.49
N GLU A 59 4.78 12.48 14.40
CA GLU A 59 4.30 12.77 13.05
C GLU A 59 3.17 11.80 12.68
N PRO A 60 2.14 12.29 11.98
CA PRO A 60 1.08 11.42 11.48
C PRO A 60 1.61 10.45 10.42
N PHE A 61 0.91 9.33 10.21
CA PHE A 61 1.33 8.25 9.31
C PHE A 61 1.75 8.77 7.93
N GLU A 62 0.97 9.69 7.36
CA GLU A 62 1.15 10.26 6.02
C GLU A 62 2.45 11.07 5.88
N ARG A 63 3.06 11.48 7.00
CA ARG A 63 4.26 12.33 7.03
C ARG A 63 5.47 11.67 7.63
N ARG A 64 5.30 10.71 8.56
CA ARG A 64 6.42 10.12 9.31
C ARG A 64 7.47 9.50 8.41
N LEU A 65 7.05 8.75 7.38
CA LEU A 65 7.99 8.17 6.41
C LEU A 65 8.74 9.25 5.62
N ALA A 66 8.07 10.33 5.22
CA ALA A 66 8.72 11.45 4.52
C ALA A 66 9.79 12.11 5.41
N ARG A 67 9.49 12.32 6.71
CA ARG A 67 10.47 12.89 7.67
C ARG A 67 11.71 12.01 7.85
N ILE A 68 11.52 10.69 8.00
CA ILE A 68 12.63 9.72 8.08
C ILE A 68 13.49 9.78 6.80
N THR A 69 12.84 9.91 5.64
CA THR A 69 13.51 9.83 4.33
C THR A 69 14.20 11.12 3.90
N GLU A 70 13.98 12.23 4.61
CA GLU A 70 14.82 13.42 4.53
C GLU A 70 16.25 13.16 5.06
N GLU A 71 16.42 12.20 5.97
CA GLU A 71 17.72 11.84 6.54
C GLU A 71 18.33 10.59 5.90
N THR A 72 17.50 9.57 5.61
CA THR A 72 17.98 8.32 5.00
C THR A 72 16.88 7.56 4.25
N THR A 73 17.23 6.97 3.11
CA THR A 73 16.33 6.14 2.31
C THR A 73 16.39 4.65 2.65
N ASP A 74 17.18 4.24 3.64
CA ASP A 74 17.44 2.83 3.97
C ASP A 74 16.18 2.01 4.26
N ILE A 75 15.13 2.66 4.74
CA ILE A 75 13.85 2.01 5.05
C ILE A 75 13.07 1.59 3.79
N TYR A 76 13.25 2.25 2.64
CA TYR A 76 12.42 1.99 1.45
C TYR A 76 12.57 0.57 0.92
N ALA A 77 13.81 0.08 0.83
CA ALA A 77 14.09 -1.23 0.25
C ALA A 77 13.42 -2.37 1.04
N THR A 78 13.17 -2.17 2.34
CA THR A 78 12.55 -3.19 3.20
C THR A 78 11.03 -3.10 3.24
N MET A 79 10.42 -2.02 2.75
CA MET A 79 8.96 -1.79 2.75
C MET A 79 8.23 -2.44 1.57
N ASP A 80 8.94 -2.71 0.48
CA ASP A 80 8.35 -3.34 -0.71
C ASP A 80 7.80 -4.73 -0.38
N ILE A 81 6.74 -5.14 -1.10
CA ILE A 81 6.05 -6.42 -0.87
C ILE A 81 6.98 -7.65 -0.97
N MET A 82 8.08 -7.51 -1.71
CA MET A 82 9.10 -8.55 -1.80
C MET A 82 9.91 -8.75 -0.52
N MET A 83 9.96 -7.74 0.35
CA MET A 83 10.67 -7.78 1.62
C MET A 83 9.68 -7.85 2.78
N PHE A 84 8.60 -7.07 2.72
CA PHE A 84 7.57 -7.01 3.75
C PHE A 84 6.25 -7.62 3.28
N ARG A 85 5.90 -8.78 3.84
CA ARG A 85 4.68 -9.54 3.53
C ARG A 85 3.76 -9.63 4.74
N GLY A 86 3.30 -8.46 5.19
CA GLY A 86 2.35 -8.34 6.29
C GLY A 86 1.01 -9.01 6.01
N GLU A 87 0.33 -9.41 7.07
CA GLU A 87 -0.99 -10.04 6.99
C GLU A 87 -2.05 -9.03 6.52
N ALA A 88 -1.99 -7.79 7.01
CA ALA A 88 -2.95 -6.75 6.60
C ALA A 88 -2.73 -6.34 5.15
N LEU A 89 -1.47 -6.25 4.68
CA LEU A 89 -1.13 -6.06 3.27
C LEU A 89 -1.71 -7.19 2.40
N PHE A 90 -1.50 -8.44 2.79
CA PHE A 90 -2.06 -9.57 2.04
C PHE A 90 -3.59 -9.54 2.02
N ALA A 91 -4.23 -9.26 3.17
CA ALA A 91 -5.68 -9.11 3.30
C ALA A 91 -6.23 -7.96 2.43
N PHE A 92 -5.49 -6.85 2.33
CA PHE A 92 -5.83 -5.72 1.48
C PHE A 92 -5.76 -6.08 -0.02
N LEU A 93 -4.72 -6.79 -0.45
CA LEU A 93 -4.58 -7.21 -1.86
C LEU A 93 -5.70 -8.14 -2.32
N LYS A 94 -6.27 -8.92 -1.39
CA LYS A 94 -7.44 -9.80 -1.62
C LYS A 94 -8.76 -9.17 -1.17
N HIS A 95 -8.81 -7.86 -0.98
CA HIS A 95 -9.99 -7.18 -0.43
C HIS A 95 -11.21 -7.38 -1.36
N PRO A 96 -12.39 -7.82 -0.85
CA PRO A 96 -13.53 -8.19 -1.70
C PRO A 96 -14.01 -7.09 -2.65
N LYS A 97 -13.94 -5.82 -2.21
CA LYS A 97 -14.31 -4.68 -3.06
C LYS A 97 -13.37 -4.52 -4.26
N LEU A 98 -12.08 -4.83 -4.09
CA LEU A 98 -11.09 -4.81 -5.17
C LEU A 98 -11.28 -6.03 -6.08
N MET A 99 -11.39 -7.23 -5.50
CA MET A 99 -11.57 -8.47 -6.26
C MET A 99 -12.81 -8.39 -7.17
N THR A 100 -13.94 -7.89 -6.66
CA THR A 100 -15.17 -7.74 -7.45
C THR A 100 -14.99 -6.86 -8.69
N LEU A 101 -14.10 -5.87 -8.65
CA LEU A 101 -13.82 -4.99 -9.79
C LEU A 101 -12.77 -5.60 -10.73
N ILE A 102 -11.69 -6.13 -10.17
CA ILE A 102 -10.58 -6.72 -10.92
C ILE A 102 -11.06 -7.94 -11.72
N GLU A 103 -11.91 -8.78 -11.13
CA GLU A 103 -12.53 -9.93 -11.80
C GLU A 103 -13.30 -9.52 -13.06
N GLY A 104 -13.88 -8.31 -13.09
CA GLY A 104 -14.60 -7.79 -14.24
C GLY A 104 -13.71 -7.50 -15.46
N ILE A 105 -12.39 -7.41 -15.27
CA ILE A 105 -11.39 -7.19 -16.32
C ILE A 105 -10.60 -8.47 -16.59
N LEU A 106 -10.08 -9.10 -15.53
CA LEU A 106 -9.15 -10.21 -15.64
C LEU A 106 -9.82 -11.59 -15.70
N GLY A 107 -11.09 -11.68 -15.29
CA GLY A 107 -11.77 -12.95 -15.05
C GLY A 107 -11.53 -13.50 -13.63
N PRO A 108 -12.04 -14.71 -13.34
CA PRO A 108 -12.06 -15.26 -11.98
C PRO A 108 -10.71 -15.78 -11.48
N GLU A 109 -9.76 -16.02 -12.37
CA GLU A 109 -8.42 -16.53 -12.02
C GLU A 109 -7.43 -15.36 -11.95
N ILE A 110 -7.22 -14.84 -10.73
CA ILE A 110 -6.37 -13.67 -10.49
C ILE A 110 -5.06 -14.12 -9.84
N ILE A 111 -3.94 -13.75 -10.46
CA ILE A 111 -2.58 -13.96 -9.92
C ILE A 111 -1.98 -12.61 -9.55
N CYS A 112 -1.46 -12.51 -8.33
CA CYS A 112 -0.72 -11.35 -7.85
C CYS A 112 0.77 -11.71 -7.76
N SER A 113 1.55 -11.30 -8.75
CA SER A 113 3.01 -11.38 -8.70
C SER A 113 3.56 -10.29 -7.78
N PRO A 114 4.47 -10.58 -6.84
CA PRO A 114 5.00 -9.61 -5.89
C PRO A 114 6.05 -8.69 -6.54
N ILE A 115 5.68 -7.91 -7.55
CA ILE A 115 6.54 -6.91 -8.20
C ILE A 115 6.03 -5.48 -7.96
N GLN A 116 5.08 -5.31 -7.03
CA GLN A 116 4.52 -4.03 -6.66
C GLN A 116 5.49 -3.29 -5.73
N HIS A 117 5.67 -2.00 -6.01
CA HIS A 117 6.41 -1.10 -5.13
C HIS A 117 5.45 -0.29 -4.28
N LEU A 118 5.78 -0.11 -3.00
CA LEU A 118 5.10 0.89 -2.18
C LEU A 118 5.48 2.28 -2.71
N ARG A 119 4.50 3.18 -2.86
CA ARG A 119 4.71 4.56 -3.33
C ARG A 119 4.06 5.55 -2.39
#